data_AF-A0A3L6L4K4-F1
#
_entry.id   AF-A0A3L6L4K4-F1
#
_cell.length_a   1.000
_cell.length_b   1.000
_cell.length_c   1.000
_cell.angle_alpha   90.00
_cell.angle_beta   90.00
_cell.angle_gamma   90.00
#
_symmetry.space_group_name_H-M   'P 1'
#
loop_
_entity.id
_entity.type
_entity.pdbx_description
1 polymer ?
#
loop_
_entity_poly.entity_id
_entity_poly.type
_entity_poly.pdbx_seq_one_letter_code
_entity_poly.pdbx_strand_id
1 'polypeptide(L)'
;MCPAILTEERYPLSAAEEYYIPSGISTLQAYKDECSLLPITDPPEAFGQHTNADIASRVAESTMLLDNLISVNKTLARGGGSSGGASKGMSEEARCLEILASLEEPSKTAIPNPIDYDAVYESVKEDTNNALNTCLLQEIQRYNVLLRKIIVQKRELRRAVKGEVLMTDELEAVFNALLLSRVPPPWTSAYPA
;
A
#
# COMPACT_ATOMS: atom_id res chain seq x y z
N MET A 1 -33.27 -25.50 3.70
CA MET A 1 -33.09 -25.70 5.15
C MET A 1 -32.53 -27.10 5.32
N CYS A 2 -31.29 -27.27 5.81
CA CYS A 2 -30.69 -28.59 5.96
C CYS A 2 -31.37 -29.32 7.13
N PRO A 3 -32.07 -30.46 6.91
CA PRO A 3 -32.79 -31.18 7.96
C PRO A 3 -31.85 -31.83 8.99
N ALA A 4 -30.58 -32.02 8.63
CA ALA A 4 -29.53 -32.58 9.50
C ALA A 4 -29.31 -31.78 10.79
N ILE A 5 -29.52 -30.45 10.74
CA ILE A 5 -29.36 -29.54 11.89
C ILE A 5 -30.30 -29.90 13.06
N LEU A 6 -31.47 -30.49 12.77
CA LEU A 6 -32.47 -30.85 13.77
C LEU A 6 -32.36 -32.32 14.23
N THR A 7 -31.58 -33.13 13.52
CA THR A 7 -31.48 -34.59 13.74
C THR A 7 -30.15 -35.00 14.37
N GLU A 8 -29.07 -34.27 14.12
CA GLU A 8 -27.76 -34.56 14.69
C GLU A 8 -27.53 -33.81 16.01
N GLU A 9 -27.12 -34.53 17.06
CA GLU A 9 -26.63 -33.92 18.28
C GLU A 9 -25.23 -33.32 18.01
N ARG A 10 -25.04 -32.04 18.38
CA ARG A 10 -23.82 -31.25 18.11
C ARG A 10 -23.47 -31.08 16.63
N TYR A 11 -24.42 -30.59 15.83
CA TYR A 11 -24.15 -30.21 14.44
C TYR A 11 -23.07 -29.11 14.35
N PRO A 12 -21.96 -29.31 13.60
CA PRO A 12 -20.91 -28.30 13.43
C PRO A 12 -21.42 -27.16 12.54
N LEU A 13 -21.34 -25.93 13.05
CA LEU A 13 -21.72 -24.72 12.31
C LEU A 13 -20.64 -24.28 11.33
N SER A 14 -19.40 -24.71 11.55
CA SER A 14 -18.25 -24.32 10.77
C SER A 14 -17.19 -25.43 10.75
N ALA A 15 -16.11 -25.22 9.99
CA ALA A 15 -14.97 -26.14 9.95
C ALA A 15 -14.23 -26.24 11.30
N ALA A 16 -14.41 -25.24 12.16
CA ALA A 16 -13.88 -25.21 13.51
C ALA A 16 -14.68 -26.10 14.48
N GLU A 17 -13.98 -26.96 15.22
CA GLU A 17 -14.55 -27.95 16.15
C GLU A 17 -15.31 -27.33 17.33
N GLU A 18 -15.04 -26.05 17.63
CA GLU A 18 -15.57 -25.32 18.79
C GLU A 18 -16.98 -24.75 18.54
N TYR A 19 -17.39 -24.61 17.27
CA TYR A 19 -18.69 -24.04 16.91
C TYR A 19 -19.68 -25.14 16.55
N TYR A 20 -20.40 -25.61 17.56
CA TYR A 20 -21.49 -26.56 17.40
C TYR A 20 -22.78 -26.02 18.00
N ILE A 21 -23.93 -26.55 17.56
CA ILE A 21 -25.21 -26.26 18.19
C ILE A 21 -25.36 -27.15 19.43
N PRO A 22 -25.48 -26.59 20.65
CA PRO A 22 -25.70 -27.39 21.85
C PRO A 22 -27.02 -28.15 21.77
N SER A 23 -27.00 -29.48 21.97
CA SER A 23 -28.19 -30.32 22.01
C SER A 23 -28.82 -30.34 23.41
N GLY A 24 -30.15 -30.30 23.48
CA GLY A 24 -30.90 -30.54 24.73
C GLY A 24 -31.07 -29.34 25.68
N ILE A 25 -30.74 -28.11 25.25
CA ILE A 25 -30.87 -26.91 26.08
C ILE A 25 -32.21 -26.20 25.82
N SER A 26 -33.11 -26.18 26.81
CA SER A 26 -34.39 -25.47 26.74
C SER A 26 -34.41 -24.11 27.45
N THR A 27 -33.36 -23.81 28.22
CA THR A 27 -33.31 -22.61 29.09
C THR A 27 -32.35 -21.58 28.52
N LEU A 28 -32.81 -20.33 28.40
CA LEU A 28 -32.04 -19.21 27.87
C LEU A 28 -30.71 -19.00 28.60
N GLN A 29 -30.68 -19.25 29.91
CA GLN A 29 -29.48 -19.11 30.73
C GLN A 29 -28.36 -20.07 30.27
N ALA A 30 -28.70 -21.32 29.98
CA ALA A 30 -27.72 -22.31 29.54
C ALA A 30 -27.17 -22.02 28.14
N TYR A 31 -27.93 -21.36 27.25
CA TYR A 31 -27.37 -20.82 26.00
C TYR A 31 -26.36 -19.70 26.25
N LYS A 32 -26.62 -18.81 27.22
CA LYS A 32 -25.67 -17.75 27.57
C LYS A 32 -24.39 -18.32 28.17
N ASP A 33 -24.52 -19.36 28.99
CA ASP A 33 -23.38 -20.01 29.61
C ASP A 33 -22.52 -20.73 28.54
N GLU A 34 -23.11 -21.41 27.57
CA GLU A 34 -22.38 -21.97 26.41
C GLU A 34 -21.73 -20.89 25.53
N CYS A 35 -22.43 -19.79 25.24
CA CYS A 35 -21.82 -18.67 24.52
C CYS A 35 -20.64 -18.05 25.27
N SER A 36 -20.61 -18.14 26.60
CA SER A 36 -19.50 -17.64 27.41
C SER A 36 -18.27 -18.57 27.42
N LEU A 37 -18.42 -19.83 27.02
CA LEU A 37 -17.34 -20.80 26.90
C LEU A 37 -16.59 -20.67 25.56
N LEU A 38 -17.15 -19.96 24.58
CA LEU A 38 -16.52 -19.74 23.28
C LEU A 38 -15.23 -18.91 23.41
N PRO A 39 -14.23 -19.15 22.54
CA PRO A 39 -13.02 -18.33 22.51
C PRO A 39 -13.33 -16.85 22.29
N ILE A 40 -12.54 -15.98 22.92
CA ILE A 40 -12.63 -14.52 22.71
C ILE A 40 -12.13 -14.13 21.30
N THR A 41 -11.24 -14.95 20.73
CA THR A 41 -10.68 -14.74 19.39
C THR A 41 -11.10 -15.89 18.50
N ASP A 42 -12.00 -15.60 17.57
CA ASP A 42 -12.52 -16.57 16.63
C ASP A 42 -11.46 -16.91 15.56
N PRO A 43 -11.21 -18.20 15.24
CA PRO A 43 -10.36 -18.57 14.13
C PRO A 43 -11.02 -18.20 12.79
N PRO A 44 -10.24 -17.89 11.73
CA PRO A 44 -10.80 -17.54 10.42
C PRO A 44 -11.65 -18.67 9.80
N GLU A 45 -11.37 -19.91 10.21
CA GLU A 45 -12.15 -21.09 9.81
C GLU A 45 -13.60 -21.01 10.28
N ALA A 46 -13.88 -20.35 11.41
CA ALA A 46 -15.24 -20.11 11.89
C ALA A 46 -16.11 -19.38 10.85
N PHE A 47 -15.50 -18.53 10.04
CA PHE A 47 -16.14 -17.78 8.95
C PHE A 47 -15.98 -18.44 7.57
N GLY A 48 -15.47 -19.67 7.50
CA GLY A 48 -15.17 -20.36 6.25
C GLY A 48 -13.97 -19.79 5.49
N GLN A 49 -13.10 -19.04 6.16
CA GLN A 49 -11.89 -18.46 5.58
C GLN A 49 -10.67 -19.37 5.82
N HIS A 50 -9.66 -19.25 4.96
CA HIS A 50 -8.38 -19.91 5.17
C HIS A 50 -7.62 -19.26 6.33
N THR A 51 -6.80 -20.02 7.03
CA THR A 51 -5.86 -19.54 8.08
C THR A 51 -4.96 -18.36 7.66
N ASN A 52 -4.76 -18.12 6.36
CA ASN A 52 -3.99 -17.00 5.84
C ASN A 52 -4.71 -15.66 5.99
N ALA A 53 -6.04 -15.67 6.19
CA ALA A 53 -6.82 -14.47 6.44
C ALA A 53 -6.41 -13.81 7.76
N ASP A 54 -6.12 -14.60 8.80
CA ASP A 54 -5.61 -14.09 10.08
C ASP A 54 -4.22 -13.45 9.91
N ILE A 55 -3.33 -14.09 9.14
CA ILE A 55 -2.01 -13.51 8.81
C ILE A 55 -2.19 -12.17 8.07
N ALA A 56 -3.06 -12.12 7.05
CA ALA A 56 -3.31 -10.91 6.29
C ALA A 56 -3.88 -9.77 7.17
N SER A 57 -4.82 -10.08 8.07
CA SER A 57 -5.36 -9.11 9.02
C SER A 57 -4.27 -8.56 9.94
N ARG A 58 -3.46 -9.45 10.53
CA ARG A 58 -2.37 -9.05 11.43
C ARG A 58 -1.31 -8.21 10.73
N VAL A 59 -0.98 -8.55 9.48
CA VAL A 59 -0.07 -7.73 8.65
C VAL A 59 -0.70 -6.36 8.42
N ALA A 60 -1.98 -6.29 8.03
CA ALA A 60 -2.68 -5.03 7.81
C ALA A 60 -2.72 -4.16 9.07
N GLU A 61 -3.13 -4.71 10.21
CA GLU A 61 -3.15 -4.05 11.51
C GLU A 61 -1.77 -3.55 11.94
N SER A 62 -0.73 -4.38 11.76
CA SER A 62 0.65 -3.99 12.05
C SER A 62 1.12 -2.84 11.17
N THR A 63 0.86 -2.89 9.85
CA THR A 63 1.18 -1.78 8.96
C THR A 63 0.42 -0.50 9.31
N MET A 64 -0.87 -0.59 9.66
CA MET A 64 -1.64 0.57 10.10
C MET A 64 -1.08 1.17 11.39
N LEU A 65 -0.69 0.34 12.36
CA LEU A 65 -0.07 0.80 13.60
C LEU A 65 1.27 1.51 13.34
N LEU A 66 2.12 0.95 12.49
CA LEU A 66 3.40 1.55 12.12
C LEU A 66 3.21 2.88 11.37
N ASP A 67 2.22 2.94 10.49
CA ASP A 67 1.88 4.16 9.75
C ASP A 67 1.40 5.27 10.70
N ASN A 68 0.55 4.93 11.67
CA ASN A 68 0.10 5.85 12.72
C ASN A 68 1.27 6.31 13.61
N LEU A 69 2.22 5.44 13.92
CA LEU A 69 3.40 5.80 14.71
C LEU A 69 4.27 6.80 13.93
N ILE A 70 4.51 6.55 12.64
CA ILE A 70 5.28 7.45 11.77
C ILE A 70 4.58 8.81 11.67
N SER A 71 3.25 8.86 11.53
CA SER A 71 2.51 10.13 11.44
C SER A 71 2.61 10.95 12.72
N VAL A 72 2.47 10.31 13.89
CA VAL A 72 2.58 10.97 15.20
C VAL A 72 4.00 11.51 15.44
N ASN A 73 5.03 10.75 15.07
CA ASN A 73 6.41 11.24 15.20
C ASN A 73 6.70 12.46 14.31
N LYS A 74 6.14 12.50 13.10
CA LYS A 74 6.29 13.65 12.19
C LYS A 74 5.57 14.90 12.70
N THR A 75 4.39 14.76 13.30
CA THR A 75 3.65 15.91 13.85
C THR A 75 4.30 16.46 15.12
N LEU A 76 4.86 15.60 15.98
CA LEU A 76 5.61 16.02 17.16
C LEU A 76 6.88 16.82 16.80
N ALA A 77 7.54 16.50 15.69
CA ALA A 77 8.69 17.27 15.21
C ALA A 77 8.32 18.65 14.62
N ARG A 78 7.09 18.84 14.10
CA ARG A 78 6.64 20.12 13.50
C ARG A 78 5.77 20.98 14.44
N GLY A 79 5.29 20.44 15.56
CA GLY A 79 4.34 21.10 16.47
C GLY A 79 4.93 21.82 17.69
N GLY A 80 6.25 21.81 17.88
CA GLY A 80 6.91 22.49 18.99
C GLY A 80 7.62 23.76 18.54
N GLY A 81 7.02 24.92 18.81
CA GLY A 81 7.68 26.20 18.60
C GLY A 81 9.00 26.30 19.38
N SER A 82 10.07 26.70 18.67
CA SER A 82 11.28 27.35 19.15
C SER A 82 11.89 26.84 20.48
N SER A 83 12.93 26.01 20.39
CA SER A 83 14.18 26.17 21.17
C SER A 83 15.16 25.03 20.87
N GLY A 84 16.44 25.39 20.81
CA GLY A 84 17.50 24.58 20.22
C GLY A 84 17.77 23.22 20.86
N GLY A 85 18.31 22.34 20.03
CA GLY A 85 18.82 21.04 20.45
C GLY A 85 19.40 20.31 19.26
N ALA A 86 20.70 20.51 19.04
CA ALA A 86 21.47 19.87 17.98
C ALA A 86 21.26 18.34 17.96
N SER A 87 20.62 17.84 16.90
CA SER A 87 21.07 16.60 16.29
C SER A 87 21.43 16.92 14.84
N LYS A 88 22.73 17.07 14.60
CA LYS A 88 23.33 17.17 13.28
C LYS A 88 23.29 15.79 12.60
N GLY A 89 22.10 15.19 12.52
CA GLY A 89 21.79 14.27 11.44
C GLY A 89 21.80 15.06 10.14
N MET A 90 22.10 14.41 9.03
CA MET A 90 22.01 15.06 7.73
C MET A 90 20.65 15.77 7.62
N SER A 91 20.65 17.08 7.29
CA SER A 91 19.40 17.83 7.12
C SER A 91 18.46 17.02 6.23
N GLU A 92 17.15 17.01 6.51
CA GLU A 92 16.17 16.27 5.72
C GLU A 92 16.32 16.60 4.22
N GLU A 93 16.65 17.85 3.92
CA GLU A 93 17.00 18.36 2.60
C GLU A 93 18.23 17.68 1.99
N ALA A 94 19.32 17.53 2.76
CA ALA A 94 20.56 16.89 2.31
C ALA A 94 20.36 15.38 2.09
N ARG A 95 19.54 14.72 2.91
CA ARG A 95 19.14 13.32 2.70
C ARG A 95 18.28 13.17 1.44
N CYS A 96 17.36 14.09 1.21
CA CYS A 96 16.55 14.10 0.00
C CYS A 96 17.42 14.33 -1.25
N LEU A 97 18.42 15.22 -1.19
CA LEU A 97 19.39 15.42 -2.27
C LEU A 97 20.25 14.18 -2.53
N GLU A 98 20.68 13.45 -1.48
CA GLU A 98 21.38 12.17 -1.63
C GLU A 98 20.51 11.11 -2.31
N ILE A 99 19.25 10.97 -1.88
CA ILE A 99 18.29 10.05 -2.51
C ILE A 99 18.10 10.44 -3.99
N LEU A 100 17.88 11.72 -4.28
CA LEU A 100 17.75 12.21 -5.65
C LEU A 100 19.01 11.99 -6.50
N ALA A 101 20.21 12.09 -5.91
CA ALA A 101 21.47 11.81 -6.57
C ALA A 101 21.65 10.31 -6.83
N SER A 102 21.28 9.44 -5.88
CA SER A 102 21.30 7.98 -6.07
C SER A 102 20.35 7.53 -7.18
N LEU A 103 19.24 8.25 -7.37
CA LEU A 103 18.29 8.06 -8.49
C LEU A 103 18.83 8.61 -9.82
N GLU A 104 19.92 9.39 -9.83
CA GLU A 104 20.57 9.91 -11.03
C GLU A 104 21.74 9.08 -11.53
N GLU A 105 22.36 8.27 -10.68
CA GLU A 105 23.53 7.50 -11.10
C GLU A 105 23.17 6.61 -12.31
N PRO A 106 23.73 6.89 -13.50
CA PRO A 106 23.40 6.15 -14.71
C PRO A 106 23.90 4.70 -14.67
N SER A 107 24.70 4.34 -13.65
CA SER A 107 25.18 2.99 -13.40
C SER A 107 24.13 2.05 -12.80
N LYS A 108 23.06 2.61 -12.21
CA LYS A 108 21.90 1.88 -11.70
C LYS A 108 20.67 2.42 -12.41
N THR A 109 20.24 1.72 -13.46
CA THR A 109 19.05 1.98 -14.28
C THR A 109 17.75 2.09 -13.46
N ALA A 110 17.60 3.12 -12.63
CA ALA A 110 16.45 3.27 -11.74
C ALA A 110 15.26 3.95 -12.45
N ILE A 111 15.54 4.80 -13.45
CA ILE A 111 14.51 5.47 -14.25
C ILE A 111 14.90 5.33 -15.72
N PRO A 112 14.22 4.47 -16.49
CA PRO A 112 14.42 4.35 -17.93
C PRO A 112 14.13 5.68 -18.64
N ASN A 113 14.85 5.93 -19.74
CA ASN A 113 14.46 7.00 -20.65
C ASN A 113 13.08 6.69 -21.26
N PRO A 114 12.30 7.72 -21.65
CA PRO A 114 11.05 7.51 -22.38
C PRO A 114 11.27 6.58 -23.57
N ILE A 115 10.38 5.61 -23.72
CA ILE A 115 10.40 4.65 -24.81
C ILE A 115 10.05 5.40 -26.10
N ASP A 116 10.83 5.17 -27.16
CA ASP A 116 10.55 5.74 -28.48
C ASP A 116 9.28 5.10 -29.05
N TYR A 117 8.17 5.87 -29.00
CA TYR A 117 6.87 5.42 -29.49
C TYR A 117 6.88 5.24 -31.01
N ASP A 118 7.58 6.10 -31.75
CA ASP A 118 7.54 6.11 -33.21
C ASP A 118 8.29 4.90 -33.79
N ALA A 119 9.42 4.53 -33.18
CA ALA A 119 10.15 3.32 -33.53
C ALA A 119 9.34 2.04 -33.29
N VAL A 120 8.62 1.95 -32.15
CA VAL A 120 7.77 0.80 -31.84
C VAL A 120 6.54 0.78 -32.76
N TYR A 121 5.93 1.93 -33.01
CA TYR A 121 4.78 2.04 -33.90
C TYR A 121 5.13 1.56 -35.32
N GLU A 122 6.27 1.97 -35.88
CA GLU A 122 6.68 1.53 -37.23
C GLU A 122 6.94 0.02 -37.30
N SER A 123 7.47 -0.58 -36.22
CA SER A 123 7.69 -2.04 -36.15
C SER A 123 6.41 -2.87 -36.02
N VAL A 124 5.34 -2.28 -35.47
CA VAL A 124 4.07 -2.95 -35.14
C VAL A 124 2.98 -2.69 -36.18
N LYS A 125 3.23 -1.74 -37.09
CA LYS A 125 2.30 -1.25 -38.12
C LYS A 125 1.80 -2.33 -39.07
N GLU A 126 2.63 -3.31 -39.40
CA GLU A 126 2.27 -4.43 -40.30
C GLU A 126 1.19 -5.34 -39.69
N ASP A 127 1.14 -5.47 -38.36
CA ASP A 127 0.21 -6.32 -37.60
C ASP A 127 -0.80 -5.51 -36.78
N THR A 128 -1.33 -4.42 -37.35
CA THR A 128 -2.26 -3.49 -36.66
C THR A 128 -3.56 -4.17 -36.18
N ASN A 129 -3.96 -5.31 -36.75
CA ASN A 129 -5.18 -6.04 -36.37
C ASN A 129 -5.04 -6.89 -35.10
N ASN A 130 -3.87 -6.94 -34.46
CA ASN A 130 -3.67 -7.69 -33.23
C ASN A 130 -4.03 -6.83 -31.99
N ALA A 131 -4.96 -7.30 -31.17
CA ALA A 131 -5.36 -6.63 -29.92
C ALA A 131 -4.21 -6.49 -28.91
N LEU A 132 -3.19 -7.35 -28.96
CA LEU A 132 -2.01 -7.23 -28.11
C LEU A 132 -1.15 -6.03 -28.52
N ASN A 133 -1.08 -5.72 -29.81
CA ASN A 133 -0.29 -4.62 -30.36
C ASN A 133 -0.91 -3.26 -30.01
N THR A 134 -2.24 -3.17 -30.05
CA THR A 134 -2.95 -1.95 -29.63
C THR A 134 -2.82 -1.73 -28.12
N CYS A 135 -2.91 -2.78 -27.30
CA CYS A 135 -2.66 -2.71 -25.86
C CYS A 135 -1.22 -2.29 -25.54
N LEU A 136 -0.23 -2.86 -26.23
CA LEU A 136 1.18 -2.49 -26.08
C LEU A 136 1.42 -1.00 -26.35
N LEU A 137 0.90 -0.47 -27.45
CA LEU A 137 1.05 0.95 -27.80
C LEU A 137 0.39 1.87 -26.76
N GLN A 138 -0.78 1.49 -26.23
CA GLN A 138 -1.46 2.24 -25.18
C GLN A 138 -0.68 2.20 -23.85
N GLU A 139 -0.14 1.05 -23.47
CA GLU A 139 0.69 0.92 -22.28
C GLU A 139 1.99 1.73 -22.40
N ILE A 140 2.66 1.71 -23.56
CA ILE A 140 3.84 2.53 -23.81
C ILE A 140 3.51 4.02 -23.68
N GLN A 141 2.38 4.47 -24.26
CA GLN A 141 1.95 5.85 -24.15
C GLN A 141 1.70 6.25 -22.69
N ARG A 142 1.00 5.41 -21.93
CA ARG A 142 0.72 5.62 -20.50
C ARG A 142 2.02 5.65 -19.68
N TYR A 143 2.92 4.72 -19.92
CA TYR A 143 4.21 4.63 -19.25
C TYR A 143 5.09 5.86 -19.54
N ASN A 144 5.12 6.33 -20.78
CA ASN A 144 5.86 7.53 -21.18
C ASN A 144 5.33 8.81 -20.51
N VAL A 145 4.02 8.91 -20.28
CA VAL A 145 3.44 10.02 -19.49
C VAL A 145 3.96 9.99 -18.05
N LEU A 146 3.98 8.81 -17.42
CA LEU A 146 4.51 8.64 -16.07
C LEU A 146 6.00 8.98 -15.99
N LEU A 147 6.82 8.44 -16.90
CA LEU A 147 8.27 8.71 -16.94
C LEU A 147 8.56 10.21 -17.06
N ARG A 148 7.87 10.92 -17.96
CA ARG A 148 8.01 12.37 -18.10
C ARG A 148 7.64 13.11 -16.83
N LYS A 149 6.55 12.70 -16.16
CA LYS A 149 6.12 13.29 -14.88
C LYS A 149 7.19 13.11 -13.80
N ILE A 150 7.76 11.91 -13.66
CA ILE A 150 8.82 11.62 -12.70
C ILE A 150 10.07 12.46 -12.96
N ILE A 151 10.51 12.55 -14.23
CA ILE A 151 11.69 13.34 -14.62
C ILE A 151 11.51 14.82 -14.27
N VAL A 152 10.34 15.38 -14.57
CA VAL A 152 10.02 16.79 -14.27
C VAL A 152 9.98 17.02 -12.76
N GLN A 153 9.22 16.21 -12.02
CA GLN A 153 9.06 16.37 -10.57
C GLN A 153 10.37 16.19 -9.82
N LYS A 154 11.24 15.26 -10.24
CA LYS A 154 12.58 15.08 -9.68
C LYS A 154 13.44 16.35 -9.83
N ARG A 155 13.44 16.95 -11.03
CA ARG A 155 14.20 18.17 -11.32
C ARG A 155 13.65 19.36 -10.54
N GLU A 156 12.34 19.50 -10.48
CA GLU A 156 11.67 20.57 -9.73
C GLU A 156 11.92 20.42 -8.23
N LEU A 157 11.83 19.21 -7.69
CA LEU A 157 12.11 18.94 -6.28
C LEU A 157 13.54 19.31 -5.91
N ARG A 158 14.54 18.99 -6.74
CA ARG A 158 15.92 19.43 -6.51
C ARG A 158 16.04 20.95 -6.43
N ARG A 159 15.40 21.67 -7.35
CA ARG A 159 15.43 23.13 -7.38
C ARG A 159 14.69 23.73 -6.19
N ALA A 160 13.57 23.12 -5.79
CA ALA A 160 12.82 23.52 -4.62
C ALA A 160 13.63 23.34 -3.32
N VAL A 161 14.33 22.22 -3.16
CA VAL A 161 15.22 21.98 -2.01
C VAL A 161 16.40 22.97 -1.98
N LYS A 162 16.88 23.44 -3.13
CA LYS A 162 17.88 24.52 -3.22
C LYS A 162 17.32 25.93 -3.01
N GLY A 163 16.00 26.08 -2.86
CA GLY A 163 15.33 27.37 -2.72
C GLY A 163 15.15 28.16 -4.03
N GLU A 164 15.35 27.52 -5.20
CA GLU A 164 15.19 28.17 -6.52
C GLU A 164 13.75 28.18 -7.02
N VAL A 165 12.89 27.29 -6.50
CA VAL A 165 11.49 27.11 -6.90
C VAL A 165 10.64 26.99 -5.63
N LEU A 166 9.41 27.50 -5.66
CA LEU A 166 8.48 27.36 -4.55
C LEU A 166 8.08 25.89 -4.36
N MET A 167 8.11 25.40 -3.13
CA MET A 167 7.59 24.08 -2.78
C MET A 167 6.05 24.10 -2.89
N THR A 168 5.49 23.39 -3.86
CA THR A 168 4.04 23.17 -3.98
C THR A 168 3.60 21.98 -3.12
N ASP A 169 2.32 21.88 -2.81
CA ASP A 169 1.77 20.75 -2.03
C ASP A 169 2.08 19.39 -2.67
N GLU A 170 2.07 19.32 -4.01
CA GLU A 170 2.44 18.12 -4.76
C GLU A 170 3.93 17.77 -4.58
N LEU A 171 4.83 18.76 -4.59
CA LEU A 171 6.26 18.54 -4.38
C LEU A 171 6.57 18.19 -2.93
N GLU A 172 5.86 18.78 -1.96
CA GLU A 172 5.99 18.42 -0.54
C GLU A 172 5.52 16.96 -0.31
N ALA A 173 4.47 16.50 -0.98
CA ALA A 173 4.04 15.11 -0.93
C ALA A 173 5.11 14.16 -1.49
N VAL A 174 5.74 14.52 -2.61
CA VAL A 174 6.86 13.74 -3.19
C VAL A 174 8.08 13.76 -2.25
N PHE A 175 8.44 14.91 -1.69
CA PHE A 175 9.53 15.06 -0.72
C PHE A 175 9.35 14.14 0.49
N ASN A 176 8.17 14.19 1.11
CA ASN A 176 7.84 13.38 2.28
C ASN A 176 7.82 11.88 1.99
N ALA A 177 7.34 11.48 0.80
CA ALA A 177 7.33 10.10 0.37
C ALA A 177 8.75 9.57 0.14
N LEU A 178 9.61 10.34 -0.52
CA LEU A 178 11.01 9.97 -0.75
C LEU A 178 11.80 9.81 0.56
N LEU A 179 11.61 10.71 1.52
CA LEU A 179 12.25 10.58 2.84
C LEU A 179 11.82 9.31 3.59
N LEU A 180 10.58 8.87 3.38
CA LEU A 180 10.06 7.62 3.93
C LEU A 180 10.32 6.40 3.03
N SER A 181 11.04 6.56 1.92
CA SER A 181 11.25 5.50 0.91
C SER A 181 9.94 4.87 0.41
N ARG A 182 8.86 5.67 0.33
CA ARG A 182 7.56 5.28 -0.22
C ARG A 182 7.40 5.82 -1.63
N VAL A 183 6.54 5.19 -2.42
CA VAL A 183 6.13 5.69 -3.75
C VAL A 183 5.27 6.95 -3.55
N PRO A 184 5.64 8.10 -4.15
CA PRO A 184 4.83 9.31 -4.14
C PRO A 184 3.41 9.11 -4.70
N PRO A 185 2.36 9.61 -4.02
CA PRO A 185 0.98 9.53 -4.50
C PRO A 185 0.76 10.04 -5.94
N PRO A 186 1.43 11.13 -6.39
CA PRO A 186 1.30 11.61 -7.77
C PRO A 186 1.75 10.61 -8.85
N TRP A 187 2.57 9.61 -8.49
CA TRP A 187 3.06 8.57 -9.41
C TRP A 187 2.09 7.39 -9.50
N THR A 188 1.36 7.09 -8.43
CA THR A 188 0.34 6.03 -8.38
C THR A 188 -0.87 6.34 -9.26
N SER A 189 -1.14 7.62 -9.59
CA SER A 189 -2.25 7.96 -10.49
C SER A 189 -2.16 7.34 -11.89
N ALA A 190 -0.95 6.97 -12.36
CA ALA A 190 -0.79 6.34 -13.68
C ALA A 190 -1.13 4.83 -13.64
N TYR A 191 -0.91 4.18 -12.49
CA TYR A 191 -1.18 2.77 -12.23
C TYR A 191 -1.72 2.65 -10.81
N PRO A 192 -3.05 2.61 -10.61
CA PRO A 192 -3.60 2.27 -9.31
C PRO A 192 -3.14 0.85 -8.97
N ALA A 193 -2.56 0.70 -7.78
CA ALA A 193 -2.17 -0.60 -7.21
C ALA A 193 -3.39 -1.35 -6.69
#